data_AF-A0A819ZPZ0-F1
#
_entry.id   AF-A0A819ZPZ0-F1
#
_cell.length_a   1.000
_cell.length_b   1.000
_cell.length_c   1.000
_cell.angle_alpha   90.00
_cell.angle_beta   90.00
_cell.angle_gamma   90.00
#
_symmetry.space_group_name_H-M   'P 1'
#
loop_
_entity.id
_entity.type
_entity.pdbx_description
1 polymer ?
#
loop_
_entity_poly.entity_id
_entity_poly.type
_entity_poly.pdbx_seq_one_letter_code
_entity_poly.pdbx_strand_id
1 'polypeptide(L)'
;MGLNCSISSSLCDILQPCQNNGTCNNTNQNSLGYICSCPLHFNGTYCQFDDRPCQPNTCVNNGICTEMSNTTFMCKCAIGWKGARCETKINYCANITCLNNGVCRALLSTYKCECLGQSYSGEYCEKSTNSLVVHQVLSKSFGYIVILALIIVAVFIMTLDILKYFFGIGLVRKNLKRKKKIKKSNPQLVIRVIHMS
;
A
#
# COMPACT_ATOMS: atom_id res chain seq x y z
N MET A 1 -54.67 -3.65 75.56
CA MET A 1 -53.74 -4.47 74.75
C MET A 1 -52.68 -3.51 74.22
N GLY A 2 -51.46 -3.60 74.74
CA GLY A 2 -50.36 -2.70 74.38
C GLY A 2 -49.79 -3.09 73.03
N LEU A 3 -49.67 -2.12 72.12
CA LEU A 3 -48.86 -2.27 70.92
C LEU A 3 -47.40 -2.30 71.37
N ASN A 4 -46.77 -3.47 71.25
CA ASN A 4 -45.32 -3.61 71.37
C ASN A 4 -44.69 -2.85 70.20
N CYS A 5 -44.40 -1.56 70.39
CA CYS A 5 -43.47 -0.82 69.53
C CYS A 5 -42.03 -1.19 69.88
N SER A 6 -41.70 -2.47 69.79
CA SER A 6 -40.31 -2.93 69.78
C SER A 6 -39.86 -3.07 68.33
N ILE A 7 -39.91 -1.98 67.57
CA ILE A 7 -39.09 -1.86 66.37
C ILE A 7 -37.74 -1.39 66.88
N SER A 8 -36.85 -2.34 67.13
CA SER A 8 -35.41 -2.09 67.11
C SER A 8 -35.05 -1.70 65.68
N SER A 9 -35.45 -0.50 65.25
CA SER A 9 -35.21 0.00 63.90
C SER A 9 -33.75 0.40 63.84
N SER A 10 -32.95 -0.50 63.27
CA SER A 10 -31.52 -0.28 63.17
C SER A 10 -31.24 0.78 62.11
N LEU A 11 -30.14 1.54 62.24
CA LEU A 11 -29.77 2.60 61.28
C LEU A 11 -29.61 2.04 59.85
N CYS A 12 -29.19 0.79 59.74
CA CYS A 12 -29.12 0.07 58.46
C CYS A 12 -30.50 -0.10 57.78
N ASP A 13 -31.56 -0.37 58.54
CA ASP A 13 -32.89 -0.63 57.99
C ASP A 13 -33.55 0.65 57.48
N ILE A 14 -33.27 1.78 58.14
CA ILE A 14 -33.86 3.08 57.81
C ILE A 14 -33.11 3.73 56.65
N LEU A 15 -31.77 3.71 56.68
CA LEU A 15 -30.96 4.51 55.76
C LEU A 15 -30.49 3.75 54.52
N GLN A 16 -30.39 2.42 54.59
CA GLN A 16 -29.78 1.57 53.54
C GLN A 16 -28.51 2.22 52.93
N PRO A 17 -27.51 2.56 53.76
CA PRO A 17 -26.44 3.48 53.35
C PRO A 17 -25.41 2.85 52.40
N CYS A 18 -25.35 1.52 52.32
CA CYS A 18 -24.34 0.80 51.55
C CYS A 18 -24.76 0.67 50.09
N GLN A 19 -23.96 1.21 49.19
CA GLN A 19 -24.14 1.13 47.74
C GLN A 19 -23.57 -0.18 47.20
N ASN A 20 -23.80 -0.42 45.90
CA ASN A 20 -23.20 -1.53 45.14
C ASN A 20 -23.32 -2.91 45.81
N ASN A 21 -24.49 -3.17 46.41
CA ASN A 21 -24.80 -4.43 47.07
C ASN A 21 -23.92 -4.73 48.31
N GLY A 22 -23.41 -3.69 48.98
CA GLY A 22 -22.71 -3.82 50.26
C GLY A 22 -23.63 -4.18 51.42
N THR A 23 -23.09 -4.94 52.37
CA THR A 23 -23.83 -5.40 53.56
C THR A 23 -23.71 -4.37 54.68
N CYS A 24 -24.83 -3.87 55.18
CA CYS A 24 -24.85 -2.93 56.30
C CYS A 24 -24.91 -3.67 57.63
N ASN A 25 -23.99 -3.33 58.53
CA ASN A 25 -23.98 -3.83 59.91
C ASN A 25 -24.01 -2.64 60.88
N ASN A 26 -24.94 -2.66 61.83
CA ASN A 26 -24.99 -1.63 62.88
C ASN A 26 -23.80 -1.79 63.82
N THR A 27 -23.22 -0.68 64.27
CA THR A 27 -22.07 -0.70 65.18
C THR A 27 -22.03 0.56 66.04
N ASN A 28 -21.61 0.42 67.30
CA ASN A 28 -21.39 1.55 68.20
C ASN A 28 -19.92 2.00 68.21
N GLN A 29 -19.08 1.41 67.34
CA GLN A 29 -17.64 1.66 67.31
C GLN A 29 -17.25 2.93 66.53
N ASN A 30 -18.19 3.54 65.82
CA ASN A 30 -17.97 4.78 65.09
C ASN A 30 -19.15 5.74 65.28
N SER A 31 -18.94 7.02 64.97
CA SER A 31 -19.97 8.05 65.10
C SER A 31 -21.13 7.92 64.10
N LEU A 32 -21.00 7.03 63.10
CA LEU A 32 -22.03 6.78 62.09
C LEU A 32 -23.10 5.81 62.60
N GLY A 33 -22.78 4.95 63.57
CA GLY A 33 -23.72 3.94 64.10
C GLY A 33 -23.86 2.70 63.21
N TYR A 34 -23.11 2.62 62.11
CA TYR A 34 -23.10 1.50 61.16
C TYR A 34 -21.77 1.42 60.40
N ILE A 35 -21.53 0.27 59.76
CA ILE A 35 -20.41 0.00 58.87
C ILE A 35 -20.90 -0.77 57.65
N CYS A 36 -20.37 -0.43 56.47
CA CYS A 36 -20.61 -1.16 55.24
C CYS A 36 -19.49 -2.16 54.98
N SER A 37 -19.85 -3.43 54.84
CA SER A 37 -18.95 -4.48 54.33
C SER A 37 -19.09 -4.53 52.82
N CYS A 38 -18.07 -4.05 52.11
CA CYS A 38 -18.12 -3.93 50.66
C CYS A 38 -17.86 -5.27 49.96
N PRO A 39 -18.57 -5.55 48.85
CA PRO A 39 -18.27 -6.68 48.01
C PRO A 39 -16.93 -6.50 47.30
N LEU A 40 -16.42 -7.59 46.70
CA LEU A 40 -15.19 -7.54 45.92
C LEU A 40 -15.30 -6.45 44.85
N HIS A 41 -14.22 -5.69 44.71
CA HIS A 41 -14.07 -4.55 43.82
C HIS A 41 -14.81 -3.26 44.15
N PHE A 42 -15.35 -3.14 45.37
CA PHE A 42 -15.91 -1.89 45.84
C PHE A 42 -15.25 -1.43 47.13
N ASN A 43 -15.08 -0.13 47.27
CA ASN A 43 -14.51 0.48 48.46
C ASN A 43 -15.17 1.83 48.81
N GLY A 44 -14.66 2.43 49.90
CA GLY A 44 -15.22 3.63 50.49
C GLY A 44 -16.20 3.33 51.62
N THR A 45 -16.53 4.36 52.39
CA THR A 45 -17.40 4.25 53.59
C THR A 45 -18.77 3.66 53.28
N TYR A 46 -19.27 3.88 52.06
CA TYR A 46 -20.58 3.45 51.59
C TYR A 46 -20.47 2.46 50.43
N CYS A 47 -19.29 1.88 50.18
CA CYS A 47 -19.02 1.04 49.01
C CYS A 47 -19.30 1.74 47.68
N GLN A 48 -19.15 3.07 47.64
CA GLN A 48 -19.52 3.92 46.52
C GLN A 48 -18.49 3.92 45.38
N PHE A 49 -17.26 3.52 45.66
CA PHE A 49 -16.20 3.52 44.66
C PHE A 49 -16.05 2.12 44.10
N ASP A 50 -16.28 2.00 42.81
CA ASP A 50 -15.89 0.84 42.02
C ASP A 50 -14.35 0.90 41.85
N ASP A 51 -13.66 -0.23 42.02
CA ASP A 51 -12.22 -0.37 41.76
C ASP A 51 -11.92 -1.34 40.62
N ARG A 52 -12.96 -1.87 39.94
CA ARG A 52 -12.79 -2.75 38.80
C ARG A 52 -11.91 -2.07 37.75
N PRO A 53 -10.99 -2.79 37.11
CA PRO A 53 -10.13 -2.20 36.09
C PRO A 53 -10.91 -1.61 34.90
N CYS A 54 -12.01 -2.27 34.50
CA CYS A 54 -12.87 -1.82 33.42
C CYS A 54 -14.11 -1.09 33.94
N GLN A 55 -13.98 0.24 34.05
CA GLN A 55 -15.06 1.15 34.41
C GLN A 55 -15.59 1.88 33.18
N PRO A 56 -16.78 2.50 33.30
CA PRO A 56 -17.21 3.49 32.33
C PRO A 56 -16.12 4.54 32.11
N ASN A 57 -15.75 4.77 30.85
CA ASN A 57 -14.67 5.68 30.44
C ASN A 57 -13.22 5.23 30.75
N THR A 58 -12.97 3.99 31.22
CA THR A 58 -11.58 3.48 31.28
C THR A 58 -10.92 3.56 29.90
N CYS A 59 -11.58 3.03 28.87
CA CYS A 59 -11.20 3.23 27.47
C CYS A 59 -12.12 4.28 26.87
N VAL A 60 -11.54 5.37 26.35
CA VAL A 60 -12.29 6.46 25.73
C VAL A 60 -12.36 6.27 24.20
N ASN A 61 -13.09 7.14 23.51
CA ASN A 61 -13.17 7.17 22.04
C ASN A 61 -13.53 5.82 21.41
N ASN A 62 -14.59 5.18 21.92
CA ASN A 62 -15.08 3.88 21.46
C ASN A 62 -14.06 2.73 21.62
N GLY A 63 -13.09 2.86 22.52
CA GLY A 63 -12.22 1.77 22.92
C GLY A 63 -12.97 0.68 23.69
N ILE A 64 -12.56 -0.57 23.49
CA ILE A 64 -13.10 -1.74 24.20
C ILE A 64 -12.16 -2.07 25.36
N CYS A 65 -12.70 -2.13 26.58
CA CYS A 65 -11.94 -2.51 27.76
C CYS A 65 -11.98 -4.03 27.96
N THR A 66 -10.83 -4.62 28.26
CA THR A 66 -10.71 -6.01 28.68
C THR A 66 -9.94 -6.07 29.99
N GLU A 67 -10.52 -6.70 30.99
CA GLU A 67 -9.85 -6.96 32.26
C GLU A 67 -8.78 -8.02 32.05
N MET A 68 -7.57 -7.74 32.51
CA MET A 68 -6.42 -8.64 32.40
C MET A 68 -6.11 -9.33 33.73
N SER A 69 -6.41 -8.68 34.85
CA SER A 69 -6.35 -9.21 36.21
C SER A 69 -7.25 -8.37 37.12
N ASN A 70 -7.31 -8.68 38.42
CA ASN A 70 -8.07 -7.91 39.41
C ASN A 70 -7.68 -6.42 39.49
N THR A 71 -6.49 -6.03 39.03
CA THR A 71 -5.99 -4.65 39.11
C THR A 71 -5.55 -4.05 37.78
N THR A 72 -5.58 -4.83 36.69
CA THR A 72 -5.07 -4.38 35.38
C THR A 72 -6.09 -4.57 34.27
N PHE A 73 -6.07 -3.64 33.31
CA PHE A 73 -6.91 -3.65 32.11
C PHE A 73 -6.07 -3.43 30.86
N MET A 74 -6.66 -3.73 29.71
CA MET A 74 -6.15 -3.37 28.40
C MET A 74 -7.26 -2.74 27.56
N CYS A 75 -6.94 -1.64 26.89
CA CYS A 75 -7.84 -0.99 25.95
C CYS A 75 -7.50 -1.39 24.51
N LYS A 76 -8.48 -1.95 23.80
CA LYS A 76 -8.44 -2.09 22.35
C LYS A 76 -9.05 -0.85 21.71
N CYS A 77 -8.22 -0.01 21.10
CA CYS A 77 -8.65 1.27 20.54
C CYS A 77 -9.41 1.12 19.22
N ALA A 78 -10.38 2.01 19.02
CA ALA A 78 -11.01 2.21 17.72
C ALA A 78 -10.01 2.78 16.71
N ILE A 79 -10.33 2.64 15.42
CA ILE A 79 -9.51 3.17 14.32
C ILE A 79 -9.29 4.68 14.52
N GLY A 80 -8.03 5.12 14.35
CA GLY A 80 -7.65 6.53 14.51
C GLY A 80 -7.27 6.95 15.94
N TRP A 81 -7.27 6.04 16.92
CA TRP A 81 -6.91 6.34 18.31
C TRP A 81 -5.80 5.42 18.83
N LYS A 82 -5.00 5.95 19.76
CA LYS A 82 -3.90 5.26 20.45
C LYS A 82 -3.77 5.77 21.89
N GLY A 83 -2.85 5.16 22.65
CA GLY A 83 -2.64 5.44 24.06
C GLY A 83 -3.20 4.33 24.94
N ALA A 84 -2.84 4.33 26.22
CA ALA A 84 -3.23 3.25 27.14
C ALA A 84 -4.76 3.19 27.35
N ARG A 85 -5.44 4.33 27.18
CA ARG A 85 -6.88 4.52 27.32
C ARG A 85 -7.55 4.95 26.01
N CYS A 86 -6.83 4.91 24.88
CA CYS A 86 -7.29 5.40 23.58
C CYS A 86 -7.56 6.91 23.54
N GLU A 87 -6.85 7.67 24.37
CA GLU A 87 -7.01 9.11 24.59
C GLU A 87 -6.36 9.98 23.51
N THR A 88 -5.44 9.41 22.72
CA THR A 88 -4.65 10.17 21.75
C THR A 88 -5.10 9.87 20.33
N LYS A 89 -5.50 10.91 19.58
CA LYS A 89 -5.80 10.76 18.15
C LYS A 89 -4.50 10.48 17.38
N ILE A 90 -4.53 9.51 16.47
CA ILE A 90 -3.40 9.21 15.59
C ILE A 90 -3.30 10.32 14.53
N ASN A 91 -2.14 10.95 14.46
CA ASN A 91 -1.79 11.80 13.32
C ASN A 91 -0.96 10.99 12.32
N TYR A 92 -1.65 10.47 11.29
CA TYR A 92 -1.02 9.65 10.26
C TYR A 92 0.03 10.40 9.41
N CYS A 93 0.04 11.73 9.46
CA CYS A 93 1.01 12.57 8.74
C CYS A 93 2.17 13.06 9.62
N ALA A 94 2.21 12.75 10.92
CA ALA A 94 3.17 13.35 11.86
C ALA A 94 4.64 13.12 11.47
N ASN A 95 4.97 11.93 10.97
CA ASN A 95 6.34 11.55 10.58
C ASN A 95 6.46 11.28 9.08
N ILE A 96 5.49 11.75 8.28
CA ILE A 96 5.46 11.51 6.84
C ILE A 96 5.91 12.78 6.13
N THR A 97 6.96 12.65 5.32
CA THR A 97 7.44 13.74 4.46
C THR A 97 7.15 13.37 3.01
N CYS A 98 6.22 14.09 2.40
CA CYS A 98 5.98 13.98 0.96
C CYS A 98 6.98 14.88 0.23
N LEU A 99 7.82 14.30 -0.63
CA LEU A 99 8.84 15.01 -1.39
C LEU A 99 8.24 15.79 -2.56
N ASN A 100 9.08 16.62 -3.22
CA ASN A 100 8.72 17.36 -4.43
C ASN A 100 7.40 18.16 -4.29
N ASN A 101 7.25 18.85 -3.15
CA ASN A 101 6.08 19.65 -2.81
C ASN A 101 4.77 18.86 -2.73
N GLY A 102 4.83 17.54 -2.49
CA GLY A 102 3.64 16.74 -2.20
C GLY A 102 3.00 17.13 -0.86
N VAL A 103 1.68 16.88 -0.74
CA VAL A 103 0.90 17.18 0.46
C VAL A 103 0.49 15.88 1.15
N CYS A 104 0.78 15.73 2.44
CA CYS A 104 0.26 14.60 3.20
C CYS A 104 -1.21 14.81 3.56
N ARG A 105 -2.06 13.82 3.24
CA ARG A 105 -3.45 13.76 3.69
C ARG A 105 -3.64 12.56 4.61
N ALA A 106 -4.13 12.82 5.82
CA ALA A 106 -4.60 11.76 6.70
C ALA A 106 -5.92 11.18 6.16
N LEU A 107 -5.98 9.85 6.10
CA LEU A 107 -7.16 9.06 5.76
C LEU A 107 -7.70 8.39 7.03
N LEU A 108 -8.74 7.56 6.91
CA LEU A 108 -9.40 6.91 8.05
C LEU A 108 -8.44 6.11 8.94
N SER A 109 -7.55 5.33 8.34
CA SER A 109 -6.61 4.43 9.05
C SER A 109 -5.17 4.52 8.55
N THR A 110 -4.87 5.48 7.68
CA THR A 110 -3.58 5.60 6.99
C THR A 110 -3.37 7.04 6.52
N TYR A 111 -2.35 7.28 5.71
CA TYR A 111 -2.10 8.53 5.02
C TYR A 111 -1.93 8.30 3.51
N LYS A 112 -1.93 9.39 2.74
CA LYS A 112 -1.50 9.39 1.34
C LYS A 112 -0.75 10.68 1.05
N CYS A 113 0.35 10.59 0.32
CA CYS A 113 0.97 11.74 -0.29
C CYS A 113 0.27 12.07 -1.61
N GLU A 114 -0.29 13.28 -1.70
CA GLU A 114 -0.82 13.85 -2.93
C GLU A 114 0.33 14.56 -3.66
N CYS A 115 0.83 13.95 -4.73
CA CYS A 115 1.92 14.52 -5.52
C CYS A 115 1.45 15.73 -6.34
N LEU A 116 2.33 16.71 -6.49
CA LEU A 116 2.03 17.92 -7.24
C LEU A 116 2.00 17.63 -8.76
N GLY A 117 0.79 17.61 -9.32
CA GLY A 117 0.58 17.39 -10.75
C GLY A 117 0.98 16.00 -11.23
N GLN A 118 1.29 15.88 -12.52
CA GLN A 118 1.66 14.59 -13.16
C GLN A 118 3.17 14.35 -13.22
N SER A 119 3.99 15.28 -12.75
CA SER A 119 5.45 15.26 -12.85
C SER A 119 6.14 14.37 -11.80
N TYR A 120 5.43 13.97 -10.77
CA TYR A 120 5.95 13.16 -9.67
C TYR A 120 5.04 11.99 -9.33
N SER A 121 5.62 10.90 -8.83
CA SER A 121 4.94 9.68 -8.45
C SER A 121 5.70 8.94 -7.35
N GLY A 122 5.14 7.86 -6.81
CA GLY A 122 5.69 7.11 -5.69
C GLY A 122 4.87 7.27 -4.42
N GLU A 123 5.24 6.53 -3.38
CA GLU A 123 4.54 6.58 -2.08
C GLU A 123 4.77 7.92 -1.38
N TYR A 124 5.95 8.52 -1.58
CA TYR A 124 6.38 9.79 -1.01
C TYR A 124 6.63 10.84 -2.09
N CYS A 125 6.10 10.65 -3.31
CA CYS A 125 6.32 11.52 -4.47
C CYS A 125 7.79 11.66 -4.87
N GLU A 126 8.61 10.63 -4.64
CA GLU A 126 10.05 10.63 -4.83
C GLU A 126 10.50 10.43 -6.29
N LYS A 127 9.63 9.92 -7.16
CA LYS A 127 9.97 9.56 -8.54
C LYS A 127 9.55 10.66 -9.51
N SER A 128 10.49 11.19 -10.28
CA SER A 128 10.21 12.09 -11.41
C SER A 128 9.66 11.31 -12.61
N THR A 129 8.49 11.70 -13.12
CA THR A 129 7.84 11.04 -14.26
C THR A 129 8.37 11.53 -15.61
N ASN A 130 9.15 12.61 -15.64
CA ASN A 130 9.77 13.14 -16.87
C ASN A 130 10.75 12.14 -17.52
N SER A 131 11.34 11.21 -16.75
CA SER A 131 12.24 10.19 -17.30
C SER A 131 11.55 9.17 -18.22
N LEU A 132 10.24 8.95 -18.08
CA LEU A 132 9.50 7.99 -18.92
C LEU A 132 9.13 8.58 -20.27
N VAL A 133 8.81 9.88 -20.33
CA VAL A 133 8.40 10.54 -21.58
C VAL A 133 9.59 10.66 -22.54
N VAL A 134 10.78 11.00 -22.04
CA VAL A 134 11.98 11.16 -22.89
C VAL A 134 12.36 9.83 -23.55
N HIS A 135 12.40 8.73 -22.80
CA HIS A 135 12.75 7.42 -23.35
C HIS A 135 11.70 6.88 -24.35
N GLN A 136 10.42 7.16 -24.10
CA GLN A 136 9.33 6.69 -24.96
C GLN A 136 9.15 7.55 -26.23
N VAL A 137 9.50 8.84 -26.17
CA VAL A 137 9.51 9.74 -27.34
C VAL A 137 10.75 9.50 -28.22
N LEU A 138 11.93 9.30 -27.63
CA LEU A 138 13.16 9.00 -28.38
C LEU A 138 13.08 7.64 -29.10
N SER A 139 12.53 6.61 -28.45
CA SER A 139 12.36 5.29 -29.06
C SER A 139 11.36 5.28 -30.22
N LYS A 140 10.24 6.01 -30.10
CA LYS A 140 9.26 6.15 -31.18
C LYS A 140 9.79 6.96 -32.37
N SER A 141 10.55 8.02 -32.11
CA SER A 141 11.17 8.84 -33.15
C SER A 141 12.23 8.06 -33.94
N PHE A 142 13.09 7.30 -33.25
CA PHE A 142 14.11 6.47 -33.92
C PHE A 142 13.49 5.41 -34.84
N GLY A 143 12.44 4.73 -34.39
CA GLY A 143 11.71 3.76 -35.21
C GLY A 143 11.11 4.39 -36.47
N TYR A 144 10.51 5.58 -36.35
CA TYR A 144 9.95 6.31 -37.48
C TYR A 144 11.02 6.74 -38.50
N ILE A 145 12.17 7.24 -38.02
CA ILE A 145 13.29 7.65 -38.87
C ILE A 145 13.85 6.45 -39.67
N VAL A 146 14.01 5.29 -39.04
CA VAL A 146 14.48 4.07 -39.72
C VAL A 146 13.50 3.62 -40.81
N ILE A 147 12.19 3.65 -40.55
CA ILE A 147 11.16 3.28 -41.53
C ILE A 147 11.19 4.22 -42.74
N LEU A 148 11.27 5.54 -42.53
CA LEU A 148 11.37 6.51 -43.63
C LEU A 148 12.63 6.30 -44.47
N ALA A 149 13.78 6.02 -43.84
CA ALA A 149 15.02 5.74 -44.54
C ALA A 149 14.90 4.49 -45.43
N LEU A 150 14.28 3.40 -44.93
CA LEU A 150 14.06 2.18 -45.71
C LEU A 150 13.13 2.43 -46.91
N ILE A 151 12.07 3.23 -46.75
CA ILE A 151 11.17 3.61 -47.83
C ILE A 151 11.91 4.40 -48.91
N ILE A 152 12.74 5.39 -48.52
CA ILE A 152 13.52 6.21 -49.46
C ILE A 152 14.49 5.32 -50.25
N VAL A 153 15.19 4.40 -49.58
CA VAL A 153 16.10 3.44 -50.23
C VAL A 153 15.35 2.55 -51.21
N ALA A 154 14.17 2.02 -50.84
CA ALA A 154 13.36 1.19 -51.71
C ALA A 154 12.86 1.96 -52.95
N VAL A 155 12.39 3.20 -52.78
CA VAL A 155 11.99 4.09 -53.88
C VAL A 155 13.16 4.36 -54.81
N PHE A 156 14.35 4.62 -54.26
CA PHE A 156 15.55 4.82 -55.06
C PHE A 156 15.96 3.56 -55.85
N ILE A 157 15.87 2.38 -55.25
CA ILE A 157 16.13 1.11 -55.98
C ILE A 157 15.10 0.94 -57.11
N MET A 158 13.82 1.18 -56.82
CA MET A 158 12.76 1.08 -57.83
C MET A 158 12.95 2.09 -58.97
N THR A 159 13.32 3.33 -58.69
CA THR A 159 13.57 4.35 -59.72
C THR A 159 14.79 3.98 -60.57
N LEU A 160 15.86 3.48 -59.96
CA LEU A 160 17.02 2.96 -60.68
C LEU A 160 16.65 1.79 -61.59
N ASP A 161 15.78 0.88 -61.15
CA ASP A 161 15.34 -0.26 -61.96
C ASP A 161 14.40 0.15 -63.10
N ILE A 162 13.51 1.13 -62.87
CA ILE A 162 12.68 1.76 -63.91
C ILE A 162 13.57 2.46 -64.95
N LEU A 163 14.57 3.23 -64.53
CA LEU A 163 15.51 3.89 -65.44
C LEU A 163 16.30 2.86 -66.27
N LYS A 164 16.78 1.78 -65.65
CA LYS A 164 17.45 0.68 -66.39
C LYS A 164 16.53 0.02 -67.41
N TYR A 165 15.23 -0.07 -67.11
CA TYR A 165 14.22 -0.62 -68.01
C TYR A 165 13.99 0.29 -69.21
N PHE A 166 13.76 1.59 -69.01
CA PHE A 166 13.52 2.56 -70.09
C PHE A 166 14.75 2.83 -70.96
N PHE A 167 15.95 2.96 -70.37
CA PHE A 167 17.19 3.20 -71.11
C PHE A 167 17.81 1.92 -71.70
N GLY A 168 17.15 0.75 -71.57
CA GLY A 168 17.51 -0.46 -72.31
C GLY A 168 18.88 -1.07 -71.97
N ILE A 169 19.51 -0.69 -70.85
CA ILE A 169 20.86 -1.15 -70.46
C ILE A 169 20.86 -2.66 -70.09
N GLY A 170 19.69 -3.30 -70.03
CA GLY A 170 19.50 -4.72 -69.74
C GLY A 170 19.94 -5.73 -70.81
N LEU A 171 20.36 -5.32 -72.02
CA LEU A 171 20.70 -6.27 -73.09
C LEU A 171 22.17 -6.72 -73.18
N VAL A 172 23.07 -6.24 -72.32
CA VAL A 172 24.49 -6.67 -72.39
C VAL A 172 24.76 -7.97 -71.61
N ARG A 173 24.07 -8.22 -70.48
CA ARG A 173 24.38 -9.37 -69.61
C ARG A 173 23.91 -10.74 -70.14
N LYS A 174 22.85 -10.81 -70.96
CA LYS A 174 22.38 -12.09 -71.54
C LYS A 174 23.28 -12.60 -72.67
N ASN A 175 23.97 -11.72 -73.40
CA ASN A 175 24.82 -12.11 -74.54
C ASN A 175 26.16 -12.74 -74.13
N LEU A 176 26.71 -12.41 -72.95
CA LEU A 176 27.95 -13.04 -72.44
C LEU A 176 27.75 -14.50 -71.99
N LYS A 177 26.57 -14.86 -71.46
CA LYS A 177 26.29 -16.26 -71.06
C LYS A 177 26.07 -17.20 -72.25
N ARG A 178 25.63 -16.69 -73.42
CA ARG A 178 25.50 -17.49 -74.66
C ARG A 178 26.85 -17.80 -75.32
N LYS A 179 27.81 -16.85 -75.34
CA LYS A 179 29.14 -17.09 -75.95
C LYS A 179 29.99 -18.14 -75.22
N LYS A 180 29.85 -18.30 -73.89
CA LYS A 180 30.57 -19.35 -73.14
C LYS A 180 30.07 -20.77 -73.40
N LYS A 181 28.82 -20.95 -73.86
CA LYS A 181 28.21 -22.27 -74.06
C LYS A 181 28.50 -22.89 -75.44
N ILE A 182 28.83 -22.08 -76.46
CA ILE A 182 29.09 -22.55 -77.83
C ILE A 182 30.53 -23.11 -78.00
N LYS A 183 31.48 -22.75 -77.13
CA LYS A 183 32.90 -23.14 -77.29
C LYS A 183 33.28 -24.48 -76.64
N LYS A 184 32.33 -25.29 -76.14
CA LYS A 184 32.63 -26.48 -75.31
C LYS A 184 31.95 -27.78 -75.78
N SER A 185 31.96 -28.05 -77.09
CA SER A 185 31.55 -29.36 -77.64
C SER A 185 32.07 -29.61 -79.06
N ASN A 186 33.28 -30.19 -79.22
CA ASN A 186 33.51 -31.53 -79.82
C ASN A 186 35.04 -31.85 -79.93
N PRO A 187 35.45 -33.14 -79.96
CA PRO A 187 36.79 -33.62 -79.56
C PRO A 187 37.68 -34.19 -80.70
N GLN A 188 38.92 -34.55 -80.33
CA GLN A 188 39.81 -35.61 -80.87
C GLN A 188 40.49 -35.44 -82.25
N LEU A 189 41.84 -35.26 -82.22
CA LEU A 189 42.93 -35.71 -83.13
C LEU A 189 44.08 -34.68 -82.96
N VAL A 190 45.33 -34.98 -82.60
CA VAL A 190 46.29 -35.84 -83.30
C VAL A 190 47.41 -36.29 -82.34
N ILE A 191 47.80 -37.55 -82.54
CA ILE A 191 48.88 -38.35 -81.94
C ILE A 191 50.27 -37.80 -82.33
N ARG A 192 51.24 -37.79 -81.38
CA ARG A 192 52.56 -38.45 -81.52
C ARG A 192 53.44 -38.25 -80.28
N VAL A 193 53.70 -39.36 -79.59
CA VAL A 193 54.87 -39.59 -78.73
C VAL A 193 55.89 -40.33 -79.59
N ILE A 194 57.11 -39.80 -79.73
CA ILE A 194 58.28 -40.56 -80.21
C ILE A 194 59.52 -40.13 -79.39
N HIS A 195 59.94 -41.05 -78.53
CA HIS A 195 61.30 -41.45 -78.09
C HIS A 195 62.34 -40.49 -77.48
N MET A 196 62.74 -40.88 -76.26
CA MET A 196 64.09 -41.04 -75.68
C MET A 196 65.11 -39.89 -75.73
N SER A 197 65.44 -39.40 -74.54
CA SER A 197 66.82 -39.32 -74.01
C SER A 197 66.76 -39.54 -72.50
#